data_AF-A0ABD6DJF8-F1
#
_entry.id   AF-A0ABD6DJF8-F1
#
_cell.length_a   1.000
_cell.length_b   1.000
_cell.length_c   1.000
_cell.angle_alpha   90.00
_cell.angle_beta   90.00
_cell.angle_gamma   90.00
#
_symmetry.space_group_name_H-M   'P 1'
#
loop_
_entity.id
_entity.type
_entity.pdbx_description
1 polymer ?
#
loop_
_entity_poly.entity_id
_entity_poly.type
_entity_poly.pdbx_seq_one_letter_code
_entity_poly.pdbx_strand_id
1 'polypeptide(L)'
;MPRQLDFEAERDRGGDSWERADPRAALIEQFGRYGYRVTLPGGSVHHLALGHDSGAYEGRCDCRGFEYQDGPCAHLCTVRKAVDLALTDDQDQPVSIQPMTDETIRVDPDAQVDRVRTDGGVRR
;
A
#
# COMPACT_ATOMS: atom_id res chain seq x y z
N MET A 1 -1.47 9.83 -9.91
CA MET A 1 -2.15 10.62 -8.87
C MET A 1 -2.90 9.67 -7.95
N PRO A 2 -2.97 9.97 -6.63
CA PRO A 2 -3.88 9.26 -5.74
C PRO A 2 -5.35 9.48 -6.15
N ARG A 3 -6.20 8.52 -5.79
CA ARG A 3 -7.65 8.53 -6.05
C ARG A 3 -8.39 8.21 -4.76
N GLN A 4 -9.61 8.72 -4.62
CA GLN A 4 -10.53 8.30 -3.58
C GLN A 4 -10.90 6.82 -3.79
N LEU A 5 -10.94 6.04 -2.72
CA LEU A 5 -11.17 4.61 -2.72
C LEU A 5 -12.39 4.27 -1.86
N ASP A 6 -13.30 3.49 -2.43
CA ASP A 6 -14.47 2.95 -1.73
C ASP A 6 -14.29 1.44 -1.57
N PHE A 7 -13.77 1.03 -0.40
CA PHE A 7 -13.48 -0.37 -0.11
C PHE A 7 -14.76 -1.15 0.20
N GLU A 8 -15.73 -0.48 0.80
CA GLU A 8 -17.03 -1.03 1.15
C GLU A 8 -17.82 -1.36 -0.12
N ALA A 9 -17.85 -0.46 -1.11
CA ALA A 9 -18.44 -0.75 -2.41
C ALA A 9 -17.71 -1.89 -3.16
N GLU A 10 -16.37 -1.95 -3.07
CA GLU A 10 -15.58 -3.05 -3.63
C GLU A 10 -15.90 -4.41 -2.98
N ARG A 11 -16.07 -4.42 -1.66
CA ARG A 11 -16.49 -5.61 -0.90
C ARG A 11 -17.89 -6.04 -1.29
N ASP A 12 -18.83 -5.11 -1.28
CA ASP A 12 -20.26 -5.40 -1.42
C ASP A 12 -20.61 -5.82 -2.86
N ARG A 13 -19.86 -5.34 -3.86
CA ARG A 13 -19.99 -5.82 -5.25
C ARG A 13 -19.43 -7.23 -5.46
N GLY A 14 -18.68 -7.78 -4.50
CA GLY A 14 -18.01 -9.07 -4.63
C GLY A 14 -16.97 -9.10 -5.76
N GLY A 15 -16.25 -8.00 -5.98
CA GLY A 15 -15.35 -7.87 -7.11
C GLY A 15 -14.11 -8.77 -7.00
N ASP A 16 -13.54 -9.15 -8.15
CA ASP A 16 -12.30 -9.94 -8.24
C ASP A 16 -11.17 -9.38 -7.36
N SER A 17 -11.07 -8.06 -7.22
CA SER A 17 -10.05 -7.42 -6.39
C SER A 17 -10.23 -7.72 -4.91
N TRP A 18 -11.47 -7.65 -4.40
CA TRP A 18 -11.75 -7.98 -3.01
C TRP A 18 -11.56 -9.45 -2.75
N GLU A 19 -12.03 -10.34 -3.63
CA GLU A 19 -11.92 -11.78 -3.45
C GLU A 19 -10.46 -12.26 -3.47
N ARG A 20 -9.65 -11.74 -4.38
CA ARG A 20 -8.22 -12.06 -4.49
C ARG A 20 -7.36 -11.50 -3.35
N ALA A 21 -7.87 -10.52 -2.61
CA ALA A 21 -7.16 -9.93 -1.50
C ALA A 21 -7.18 -10.86 -0.28
N ASP A 22 -6.10 -11.60 -0.05
CA ASP A 22 -5.89 -12.40 1.15
C ASP A 22 -4.69 -11.86 1.94
N PRO A 23 -4.91 -11.12 3.03
CA PRO A 23 -3.82 -10.55 3.82
C PRO A 23 -3.05 -11.57 4.65
N ARG A 24 -3.55 -12.80 4.84
CA ARG A 24 -2.83 -13.85 5.57
C ARG A 24 -1.83 -14.58 4.68
N ALA A 25 -2.07 -14.58 3.37
CA ALA A 25 -1.19 -15.22 2.39
C ALA A 25 -0.27 -14.21 1.68
N ALA A 26 -0.53 -12.91 1.82
CA ALA A 26 0.29 -11.84 1.24
C ALA A 26 1.48 -11.48 2.14
N LEU A 27 2.57 -11.01 1.52
CA LEU A 27 3.61 -10.26 2.20
C LEU A 27 3.22 -8.78 2.19
N ILE A 28 3.21 -8.16 3.37
CA ILE A 28 2.93 -6.73 3.56
C ILE A 28 4.16 -6.12 4.24
N GLU A 29 4.81 -5.17 3.61
CA GLU A 29 5.90 -4.38 4.20
C GLU A 29 5.44 -2.92 4.30
N GLN A 30 5.50 -2.32 5.49
CA GLN A 30 5.17 -0.91 5.71
C GLN A 30 6.44 -0.05 5.66
N PHE A 31 6.37 1.11 5.00
CA PHE A 31 7.48 2.07 5.01
C PHE A 31 6.99 3.51 4.91
N GLY A 32 7.67 4.40 5.63
CA GLY A 32 7.20 5.78 5.78
C GLY A 32 5.79 5.83 6.41
N ARG A 33 5.11 6.97 6.27
CA ARG A 33 3.80 7.16 6.90
C ARG A 33 2.64 6.49 6.15
N TYR A 34 2.71 6.46 4.82
CA TYR A 34 1.60 6.01 3.97
C TYR A 34 2.01 4.90 2.99
N GLY A 35 3.27 4.46 3.01
CA GLY A 35 3.84 3.58 1.99
C GLY A 35 3.72 2.11 2.37
N TYR A 36 3.39 1.30 1.37
CA TYR A 36 3.36 -0.16 1.51
C TYR A 36 3.95 -0.83 0.27
N ARG A 37 4.64 -1.95 0.48
CA ARG A 37 4.90 -2.97 -0.55
C ARG A 37 4.02 -4.15 -0.24
N VAL A 38 3.27 -4.59 -1.24
CA VAL A 38 2.40 -5.77 -1.11
C VAL A 38 2.76 -6.77 -2.20
N THR A 39 2.97 -8.02 -1.79
CA THR A 39 3.15 -9.15 -2.70
C THR A 39 2.05 -10.17 -2.43
N LEU A 40 1.12 -10.32 -3.39
CA LEU A 40 0.10 -11.36 -3.33
C LEU A 40 0.70 -12.74 -3.70
N PRO A 41 0.06 -13.85 -3.27
CA PRO A 41 0.53 -15.20 -3.60
C PRO A 41 0.79 -15.40 -5.10
N GLY A 42 2.02 -15.79 -5.45
CA GLY A 42 2.44 -16.03 -6.84
C GLY A 42 2.51 -14.78 -7.73
N GLY A 43 2.39 -13.58 -7.16
CA GLY A 43 2.46 -12.31 -7.86
C GLY A 43 3.81 -11.60 -7.72
N SER A 44 3.92 -10.45 -8.38
CA SER A 44 5.03 -9.50 -8.21
C SER A 44 4.73 -8.54 -7.06
N VAL A 45 5.79 -7.96 -6.50
CA VAL A 45 5.68 -6.85 -5.54
C VAL A 45 5.11 -5.60 -6.22
N HIS A 46 4.22 -4.90 -5.53
CA HIS A 46 3.65 -3.64 -5.96
C HIS A 46 3.78 -2.57 -4.88
N HIS A 47 4.12 -1.35 -5.31
CA HIS A 47 4.23 -0.20 -4.41
C HIS A 47 2.91 0.57 -4.39
N LEU A 48 2.45 0.89 -3.18
CA LEU A 48 1.23 1.64 -3.00
C LEU A 48 1.39 2.68 -1.89
N ALA A 49 0.58 3.72 -1.99
CA ALA A 49 0.39 4.68 -0.92
C ALA A 49 -1.09 4.67 -0.52
N LEU A 50 -1.39 4.64 0.78
CA LEU A 50 -2.75 4.61 1.30
C LEU A 50 -2.82 5.43 2.60
N GLY A 51 -3.82 6.31 2.67
CA GLY A 51 -4.18 7.07 3.86
C GLY A 51 -5.69 7.31 3.89
N HIS A 52 -6.16 8.01 4.92
CA HIS A 52 -7.56 8.42 4.98
C HIS A 52 -7.70 9.88 5.44
N ASP A 53 -8.68 10.61 4.94
CA ASP A 53 -9.09 11.90 5.47
C ASP A 53 -10.56 11.82 5.90
N SER A 54 -10.84 12.11 7.17
CA SER A 54 -12.21 12.22 7.68
C SER A 54 -13.11 11.01 7.36
N GLY A 55 -12.51 9.82 7.26
CA GLY A 55 -13.18 8.55 6.92
C GLY A 55 -13.19 8.19 5.43
N ALA A 56 -12.80 9.10 4.53
CA ALA A 56 -12.60 8.80 3.12
C ALA A 56 -11.18 8.29 2.89
N TYR A 57 -11.04 7.13 2.24
CA TYR A 57 -9.73 6.60 1.89
C TYR A 57 -9.23 7.21 0.59
N GLU A 58 -7.94 7.53 0.56
CA GLU A 58 -7.26 8.00 -0.64
C GLU A 58 -5.96 7.22 -0.81
N GLY A 59 -5.69 6.78 -2.04
CA GLY A 59 -4.49 6.00 -2.31
C GLY A 59 -4.16 5.81 -3.77
N ARG A 60 -3.01 5.17 -4.00
CA ARG A 60 -2.54 4.76 -5.32
C ARG A 60 -1.81 3.42 -5.24
N CYS A 61 -1.84 2.66 -6.33
CA CYS A 61 -1.02 1.46 -6.50
C CYS A 61 -0.41 1.48 -7.91
N ASP A 62 0.81 0.96 -8.07
CA ASP A 62 1.51 0.87 -9.35
C ASP A 62 1.08 -0.33 -10.22
N CYS A 63 0.09 -1.12 -9.79
CA CYS A 63 -0.37 -2.30 -10.54
C CYS A 63 -1.34 -1.95 -11.67
N ARG A 64 -1.37 -2.82 -12.71
CA ARG A 64 -2.30 -2.69 -13.86
C ARG A 64 -3.76 -2.75 -13.46
N GLY A 65 -4.08 -3.49 -12.39
CA GLY A 65 -5.44 -3.54 -11.84
C GLY A 65 -5.91 -2.18 -11.33
N PHE A 66 -5.01 -1.38 -10.75
CA PHE A 66 -5.32 0.00 -10.38
C PHE A 66 -5.38 0.90 -11.62
N GLU A 67 -4.45 0.75 -12.57
CA GLU A 67 -4.40 1.57 -13.79
C GLU A 67 -5.70 1.50 -14.62
N TYR A 68 -6.31 0.32 -14.76
CA TYR A 68 -7.44 0.11 -15.69
C TYR A 68 -8.80 -0.08 -15.04
N GLN A 69 -8.85 -0.31 -13.74
CA GLN A 69 -10.14 -0.50 -13.06
C GLN A 69 -10.48 0.73 -12.21
N ASP A 70 -11.78 0.96 -12.08
CA ASP A 70 -12.34 1.88 -11.13
C ASP A 70 -12.50 1.17 -9.78
N GLY A 71 -11.86 1.75 -8.76
CA GLY A 71 -11.86 1.26 -7.39
C GLY A 71 -10.51 0.74 -6.89
N PRO A 72 -10.47 0.26 -5.63
CA PRO A 72 -9.27 -0.28 -5.04
C PRO A 72 -8.88 -1.63 -5.68
N CYS A 73 -7.62 -1.77 -6.08
CA CYS A 73 -7.09 -3.04 -6.55
C CYS A 73 -6.92 -4.04 -5.38
N ALA A 74 -6.64 -5.30 -5.71
CA ALA A 74 -6.40 -6.34 -4.71
C ALA A 74 -5.31 -6.00 -3.68
N HIS A 75 -4.24 -5.28 -4.07
CA HIS A 75 -3.19 -4.85 -3.14
C HIS A 75 -3.70 -3.85 -2.10
N LEU A 76 -4.49 -2.85 -2.53
CA LEU A 76 -5.12 -1.88 -1.63
C LEU A 76 -6.13 -2.57 -0.70
N CYS A 77 -6.94 -3.47 -1.26
CA CYS A 77 -7.90 -4.26 -0.48
C CYS A 77 -7.19 -5.15 0.56
N THR A 78 -5.99 -5.66 0.24
CA THR A 78 -5.20 -6.49 1.15
C THR A 78 -4.78 -5.69 2.39
N VAL A 79 -4.26 -4.47 2.23
CA VAL A 79 -3.94 -3.59 3.36
C VAL A 79 -5.20 -3.28 4.18
N ARG A 80 -6.31 -2.92 3.51
CA ARG A 80 -7.59 -2.64 4.19
C ARG A 80 -8.07 -3.82 5.05
N LYS A 81 -8.03 -5.04 4.52
CA LYS A 81 -8.41 -6.26 5.24
C LYS A 81 -7.43 -6.60 6.37
N ALA A 82 -6.14 -6.35 6.19
CA ALA A 82 -5.14 -6.58 7.22
C ALA A 82 -5.41 -5.72 8.48
N VAL A 83 -5.81 -4.45 8.27
CA VAL A 83 -6.25 -3.57 9.36
C VAL A 83 -7.50 -4.12 10.06
N ASP A 84 -8.53 -4.52 9.31
CA ASP A 84 -9.78 -5.07 9.89
C ASP A 84 -9.54 -6.34 10.70
N LEU A 85 -8.59 -7.17 10.28
CA LEU A 85 -8.22 -8.41 10.93
C LEU A 85 -7.16 -8.23 12.02
N ALA A 86 -6.72 -7.00 12.30
CA ALA A 86 -5.66 -6.67 13.25
C ALA A 86 -4.37 -7.49 13.04
N LEU A 87 -3.94 -7.62 11.77
CA LEU A 87 -2.72 -8.33 11.40
C LEU A 87 -1.48 -7.45 11.49
N THR A 88 -0.31 -8.09 11.47
CA THR A 88 1.00 -7.43 11.46
C THR A 88 1.66 -7.51 10.08
N ASP A 89 2.61 -6.61 9.84
CA ASP A 89 3.51 -6.63 8.68
C ASP A 89 4.69 -7.61 8.88
N ASP A 90 5.64 -7.57 7.95
CA ASP A 90 6.85 -8.41 7.95
C ASP A 90 7.82 -8.14 9.12
N GLN A 91 7.61 -7.04 9.85
CA GLN A 91 8.41 -6.63 11.02
C GLN A 91 7.63 -6.80 12.33
N ASP A 92 6.57 -7.62 12.33
CA ASP A 92 5.65 -7.84 13.45
C ASP A 92 5.00 -6.54 13.99
N GLN A 93 4.92 -5.48 13.15
CA GLN A 93 4.23 -4.24 13.51
C GLN A 93 2.78 -4.28 13.05
N PRO A 94 1.80 -3.74 13.81
CA PRO A 94 0.43 -3.67 13.37
C PRO A 94 0.30 -2.95 12.01
N VAL A 95 -0.42 -3.58 11.08
CA VAL A 95 -0.79 -2.89 9.84
C VAL A 95 -1.79 -1.79 10.20
N SER A 96 -1.49 -0.55 9.81
CA SER A 96 -2.32 0.61 10.12
C SER A 96 -2.39 1.53 8.92
N ILE A 97 -3.55 2.16 8.69
CA ILE A 97 -3.71 3.22 7.67
C ILE A 97 -3.79 4.55 8.41
N GLN A 98 -2.89 5.46 8.08
CA GLN A 98 -2.73 6.71 8.81
C GLN A 98 -3.66 7.81 8.27
N PRO A 99 -4.10 8.75 9.11
CA PRO A 99 -4.81 9.94 8.65
C PRO A 99 -3.90 10.80 7.79
N MET A 100 -4.43 11.34 6.70
CA MET A 100 -3.73 12.32 5.87
C MET A 100 -3.74 13.67 6.59
N THR A 101 -2.57 14.30 6.66
CA THR A 101 -2.42 15.67 7.17
C THR A 101 -2.35 16.66 6.01
N ASP A 102 -2.82 17.89 6.20
CA ASP A 102 -2.80 18.96 5.18
C ASP A 102 -1.43 19.18 4.51
N GLU A 103 -0.34 18.86 5.21
CA GLU A 103 1.04 18.95 4.69
C GLU A 103 1.38 17.92 3.57
N THR A 104 0.53 16.93 3.31
CA THR A 104 0.92 15.72 2.54
C THR A 104 0.29 15.51 1.16
N ILE A 105 -0.50 16.47 0.63
CA ILE A 105 -1.04 16.40 -0.74
C ILE A 105 0.07 16.54 -1.83
N ARG A 106 1.31 16.84 -1.44
CA ARG A 106 2.47 16.89 -2.34
C ARG A 106 3.41 15.70 -2.11
N VAL A 107 3.03 14.53 -2.60
CA VAL A 107 4.01 13.45 -2.78
C VAL A 107 4.82 13.80 -4.03
N ASP A 108 5.99 14.39 -3.83
CA ASP A 108 7.00 14.57 -4.86
C ASP A 108 7.41 13.17 -5.38
N PRO A 109 7.26 12.87 -6.68
CA PRO A 109 7.62 11.57 -7.24
C PRO A 109 9.13 11.25 -7.12
N ASP A 110 9.97 12.24 -6.80
CA ASP A 110 11.42 12.12 -6.67
C ASP A 110 11.94 11.77 -5.25
N ALA A 111 11.05 11.50 -4.28
CA ALA A 111 11.44 11.18 -2.90
C ALA A 111 12.05 9.77 -2.70
N GLN A 112 12.74 9.22 -3.70
CA GLN A 112 13.61 8.05 -3.55
C GLN A 112 14.94 8.24 -4.29
N VAL A 113 15.96 8.80 -3.63
CA VAL A 113 17.32 8.26 -3.65
C VAL A 113 18.08 8.72 -2.39
N ASP A 114 18.04 7.94 -1.30
CA ASP A 114 19.14 7.98 -0.33
C ASP A 114 19.93 6.68 -0.47
N ARG A 115 20.83 6.67 -1.47
CA ARG A 115 21.85 5.63 -1.58
C ARG A 115 22.94 5.98 -0.57
N VAL A 116 22.85 5.37 0.60
CA VAL A 116 24.02 5.17 1.47
C VAL A 116 25.04 4.37 0.66
N ARG A 117 26.08 5.04 0.16
CA ARG A 117 27.31 4.43 -0.33
C ARG A 117 28.38 4.65 0.72
N THR A 118 28.74 3.62 1.48
CA THR A 118 30.04 3.60 2.16
C THR A 118 30.50 2.17 2.49
N ASP A 119 31.36 1.59 1.64
CA ASP A 119 32.39 0.61 2.02
C ASP A 119 33.46 0.44 0.91
N GLY A 120 34.09 1.54 0.52
CA GLY A 120 35.28 1.51 -0.34
C GLY A 120 36.57 1.46 0.47
N GLY A 121 36.92 0.30 1.02
CA GLY A 121 38.24 0.08 1.63
C GLY A 121 39.37 0.21 0.60
N VAL A 122 40.36 1.06 0.87
CA VAL A 122 41.62 1.08 0.13
C VAL A 122 42.70 0.45 0.99
N ARG A 123 43.15 -0.74 0.58
CA ARG A 123 44.43 -1.30 0.97
C ARG A 123 45.50 -0.74 0.03
N ARG A 124 46.51 -0.08 0.57
CA ARG A 124 47.91 -0.26 0.16
C ARG A 124 48.85 0.28 1.22
#